data_AF-A0A962VZJ2-F1
#
_entry.id   AF-A0A962VZJ2-F1
#
_cell.length_a   1.000
_cell.length_b   1.000
_cell.length_c   1.000
_cell.angle_alpha   90.00
_cell.angle_beta   90.00
_cell.angle_gamma   90.00
#
_symmetry.space_group_name_H-M   'P 1'
#
loop_
_entity.id
_entity.type
_entity.pdbx_description
1 polymer ?
#
loop_
_entity_poly.entity_id
_entity_poly.type
_entity_poly.pdbx_seq_one_letter_code
_entity_poly.pdbx_strand_id
1 'polypeptide(L)'
;MNDTDSPLLSGLVAARELRECAKCGTRFIGWSWHNHCHACYRHLKSDPDAPQHDPEAETRLLRMELEMIRLELAQERQAYLGIVDQLATLERACMDLKTERDLWMDRYYKALATRASRRSVIPPGILRRLLWLCHPDRHGDSEAANTATAWLLSQRRKQ
;
A
#
# COMPACT_ATOMS: atom_id res chain seq x y z
N MET A 1 2.15 9.29 5.63
CA MET A 1 3.57 9.62 5.89
C MET A 1 3.77 9.44 7.38
N ASN A 2 4.72 8.59 7.72
CA ASN A 2 4.80 7.85 8.97
C ASN A 2 5.26 8.74 10.13
N ASP A 3 4.40 8.90 11.14
CA ASP A 3 4.84 9.17 12.52
C ASP A 3 4.74 7.85 13.28
N THR A 4 5.76 7.03 13.12
CA THR A 4 6.02 5.88 13.98
C THR A 4 7.21 6.23 14.85
N ASP A 5 7.04 7.25 15.68
CA ASP A 5 7.97 7.52 16.78
C ASP A 5 7.90 6.32 17.71
N SER A 6 8.83 5.39 17.49
CA SER A 6 9.03 4.21 18.32
C SER A 6 9.36 4.69 19.73
N PRO A 7 8.48 4.48 20.72
CA PRO A 7 8.73 4.93 22.11
C PRO A 7 9.96 4.22 22.73
N LEU A 8 10.46 3.16 22.10
CA LEU A 8 11.63 2.40 22.51
C LEU A 8 12.96 3.15 22.33
N LEU A 9 13.08 4.06 21.35
CA LEU A 9 14.33 4.78 21.09
C LEU A 9 14.51 6.01 22.00
N SER A 10 13.43 6.70 22.35
CA SER A 10 13.45 7.80 23.33
C SER A 10 13.86 7.32 24.72
N GLY A 11 13.51 6.08 25.09
CA GLY A 11 13.96 5.47 26.35
C GLY A 11 15.47 5.16 26.42
N LEU A 12 16.11 4.90 25.28
CA LEU A 12 17.55 4.60 25.19
C LEU A 12 18.42 5.86 25.20
N VAL A 13 17.92 7.00 24.69
CA VAL A 13 18.64 8.29 24.74
C VAL A 13 18.54 8.94 26.13
N ALA A 14 17.41 8.76 26.82
CA ALA A 14 17.28 9.10 28.25
C ALA A 14 18.16 8.23 29.18
N ALA A 15 18.79 7.16 28.66
CA ALA A 15 19.56 6.20 29.45
C ALA A 15 20.99 6.65 29.84
N ARG A 16 21.42 7.85 29.43
CA ARG A 16 22.79 8.36 29.66
C ARG A 16 22.85 9.69 30.42
N GLU A 17 21.88 9.97 31.27
CA GLU A 17 21.93 11.16 32.11
C GLU A 17 22.95 11.02 33.25
N LEU A 18 23.74 12.08 33.46
CA LEU A 18 24.73 12.19 34.53
C LEU A 18 24.00 12.57 35.83
N ARG A 19 24.09 11.73 36.87
CA ARG A 19 23.34 11.87 38.13
C ARG A 19 24.28 11.86 39.34
N GLU A 20 23.88 12.47 40.45
CA GLU A 20 24.66 12.55 41.69
C GLU A 20 24.05 11.67 42.79
N CYS A 21 24.89 10.95 43.53
CA CYS A 21 24.44 10.15 44.67
C CYS A 21 24.05 11.04 45.86
N ALA A 22 22.86 10.83 46.42
CA ALA A 22 22.35 11.60 47.56
C ALA A 22 23.11 11.35 48.88
N LYS A 23 23.81 10.21 49.03
CA LYS A 23 24.60 9.87 50.22
C LYS A 23 26.07 10.31 50.16
N CYS A 24 26.71 10.17 49.00
CA CYS A 24 28.17 10.30 48.84
C CYS A 24 28.58 11.44 47.88
N GLY A 25 27.63 12.05 47.16
CA GLY A 25 27.88 13.11 46.19
C GLY A 25 28.59 12.68 44.89
N THR A 26 28.93 11.40 44.72
CA THR A 26 29.64 10.93 43.52
C THR A 26 28.72 10.93 42.29
N ARG A 27 29.24 11.39 41.15
CA ARG A 27 28.57 11.44 39.84
C ARG A 27 28.63 10.08 39.13
N PHE A 28 27.54 9.62 38.52
CA PHE A 28 27.45 8.36 37.76
C PHE A 28 26.44 8.45 36.59
N ILE A 29 26.44 7.46 35.70
CA ILE A 29 25.58 7.38 34.50
C ILE A 29 24.82 6.04 34.52
N GLY A 30 23.48 6.02 34.47
CA GLY A 30 22.68 4.79 34.34
C GLY A 30 21.32 4.75 35.08
N TRP A 31 20.60 3.62 34.96
CA TRP A 31 19.20 3.45 35.42
C TRP A 31 19.02 3.26 36.95
N SER A 32 18.13 4.08 37.48
CA SER A 32 17.10 3.97 38.55
C SER A 32 17.21 3.08 39.81
N TRP A 33 18.26 2.30 40.08
CA TRP A 33 18.42 1.68 41.42
C TRP A 33 19.27 2.50 42.41
N HIS A 34 19.70 3.68 41.99
CA HIS A 34 20.82 4.41 42.57
C HIS A 34 20.45 5.84 43.00
N ASN A 35 19.83 6.04 44.17
CA ASN A 35 20.20 7.23 44.96
C ASN A 35 21.57 7.04 45.64
N HIS A 36 22.23 5.93 45.34
CA HIS A 36 23.46 5.44 45.93
C HIS A 36 24.46 5.23 44.81
N CYS A 37 25.65 5.83 44.92
CA CYS A 37 26.79 5.45 44.10
C CYS A 37 27.06 3.94 44.25
N HIS A 38 27.70 3.31 43.27
CA HIS A 38 28.03 1.87 43.31
C HIS A 38 28.66 1.44 44.66
N ALA A 39 29.47 2.31 45.28
CA ALA A 39 30.01 2.13 46.63
C ALA A 39 28.93 2.10 47.73
N CYS A 40 28.00 3.06 47.75
CA CYS A 40 26.92 3.12 48.73
C CYS A 40 25.93 1.95 48.60
N TYR A 41 25.70 1.45 47.38
CA TYR A 41 24.85 0.27 47.19
C TYR A 41 25.51 -1.01 47.67
N ARG A 42 26.82 -1.17 47.41
CA ARG A 42 27.56 -2.32 47.91
C ARG A 42 27.48 -2.42 49.44
N HIS A 43 27.51 -1.28 50.15
CA HIS A 43 27.30 -1.22 51.59
C HIS A 43 25.86 -1.56 52.03
N LEU A 44 24.85 -1.15 51.26
CA LEU A 44 23.45 -1.50 51.53
C LEU A 44 23.19 -3.00 51.33
N LYS A 45 23.87 -3.62 50.37
CA LYS A 45 23.78 -5.06 50.09
C LYS A 45 24.50 -5.93 51.13
N SER A 46 25.31 -5.31 52.00
CA SER A 46 25.96 -5.95 53.15
C SER A 46 25.12 -5.88 54.43
N ASP A 47 23.92 -5.29 54.38
CA ASP A 47 22.97 -5.25 55.48
C ASP A 47 22.38 -6.66 55.70
N PRO A 48 22.60 -7.30 56.87
CA PRO A 48 22.13 -8.66 57.14
C PRO A 48 20.60 -8.80 57.18
N ASP A 49 19.86 -7.69 57.30
CA ASP A 49 18.40 -7.64 57.32
C ASP A 49 17.77 -7.31 55.93
N ALA A 50 18.58 -7.19 54.87
CA ALA A 50 18.05 -6.99 53.52
C ALA A 50 17.27 -8.24 53.06
N PRO A 51 16.10 -8.08 52.38
CA PRO A 51 15.37 -9.21 51.83
C PRO A 51 16.30 -10.07 50.95
N GLN A 52 16.48 -11.33 51.32
CA GLN A 52 17.26 -12.28 50.53
C GLN A 52 16.60 -12.42 49.16
N HIS A 53 17.20 -11.77 48.16
CA HIS A 53 16.85 -11.92 46.76
C HIS A 53 17.17 -13.35 46.35
N ASP A 54 16.15 -14.15 46.05
CA ASP A 54 16.30 -15.54 45.59
C ASP A 54 16.63 -15.54 44.09
N PRO A 55 17.90 -15.72 43.69
CA PRO A 55 18.29 -15.70 42.28
C PRO A 55 17.69 -16.87 41.50
N GLU A 56 17.30 -17.95 42.17
CA GLU A 56 16.68 -19.11 41.54
C GLU A 56 15.20 -18.84 41.22
N ALA A 57 14.50 -18.10 42.07
CA ALA A 57 13.16 -17.60 41.75
C ALA A 57 13.18 -16.65 40.55
N GLU A 58 14.10 -15.68 40.52
CA GLU A 58 14.23 -14.76 39.38
C GLU A 58 14.59 -15.51 38.09
N THR A 59 15.55 -16.44 38.15
CA THR A 59 15.93 -17.25 36.99
C THR A 59 14.76 -18.08 36.47
N ARG A 60 13.89 -18.60 37.34
CA ARG A 60 12.68 -19.33 36.94
C ARG A 60 11.66 -18.43 36.24
N LEU A 61 11.42 -17.24 36.78
CA LEU A 61 10.50 -16.27 36.16
C LEU A 61 10.99 -15.85 34.77
N LEU A 62 12.27 -15.51 34.63
CA LEU A 62 12.85 -15.12 33.35
C LEU A 62 12.80 -16.26 32.32
N ARG A 63 13.00 -17.52 32.74
CA ARG A 63 12.83 -18.68 31.85
C ARG A 63 11.40 -18.81 31.35
N MET A 64 10.43 -18.66 32.26
CA MET A 64 9.01 -18.71 31.92
C MET A 64 8.64 -17.57 30.95
N GLU A 65 9.10 -16.35 31.20
CA GLU A 65 8.89 -15.20 30.31
C GLU A 65 9.51 -15.44 28.92
N LEU A 66 10.75 -15.96 28.86
CA LEU A 66 11.39 -16.30 27.59
C LEU A 66 10.64 -17.38 26.82
N GLU A 67 10.08 -18.38 27.51
CA GLU A 67 9.25 -19.41 26.89
C GLU A 67 7.95 -18.83 26.34
N MET A 68 7.29 -17.95 27.09
CA MET A 68 6.09 -17.24 26.63
C MET A 68 6.38 -16.39 25.38
N ILE A 69 7.44 -15.58 25.41
CA ILE A 69 7.84 -14.75 24.26
C ILE A 69 8.16 -15.62 23.04
N ARG A 70 8.82 -16.76 23.23
CA ARG A 70 9.11 -17.70 22.13
C ARG A 70 7.84 -18.28 21.53
N LEU A 71 6.85 -18.60 22.37
CA LEU A 71 5.56 -19.12 21.92
C LEU A 71 4.80 -18.06 21.12
N GLU A 72 4.71 -16.84 21.63
CA GLU A 72 4.08 -15.71 20.95
C GLU A 72 4.74 -15.44 19.60
N LEU A 73 6.07 -15.37 19.56
CA LEU A 73 6.82 -15.18 18.32
C LEU A 73 6.57 -16.31 17.31
N ALA A 74 6.42 -17.55 17.77
CA ALA A 74 6.10 -18.68 16.90
C ALA A 74 4.69 -18.54 16.30
N GLN A 75 3.71 -18.11 17.10
CA GLN A 75 2.35 -17.85 16.65
C GLN A 75 2.29 -16.70 15.63
N GLU A 76 2.97 -15.60 15.91
CA GLU A 76 3.06 -14.46 14.99
C GLU A 76 3.71 -14.85 13.66
N ARG A 77 4.80 -15.63 13.70
CA ARG A 77 5.45 -16.15 12.49
C ARG A 77 4.51 -17.02 11.67
N GLN A 78 3.74 -17.88 12.33
CA GLN A 78 2.78 -18.73 11.64
C GLN A 78 1.66 -17.92 10.99
N ALA A 79 1.13 -16.89 11.68
CA ALA A 79 0.14 -15.98 11.12
C ALA A 79 0.71 -15.21 9.92
N TYR A 80 1.94 -14.71 10.03
CA TYR A 80 2.63 -14.01 8.94
C TYR A 80 2.79 -14.90 7.70
N LEU A 81 3.22 -16.16 7.88
CA LEU A 81 3.33 -17.11 6.78
C LEU A 81 1.98 -17.38 6.11
N GLY A 82 0.90 -17.48 6.89
CA GLY A 82 -0.46 -17.61 6.35
C GLY A 82 -0.88 -16.40 5.50
N ILE A 83 -0.56 -15.18 5.95
CA ILE A 83 -0.83 -13.96 5.19
C ILE A 83 -0.02 -13.92 3.89
N VAL A 84 1.27 -14.29 3.94
CA VAL A 84 2.14 -14.33 2.76
C VAL A 84 1.60 -15.30 1.70
N ASP A 85 1.09 -16.47 2.11
CA ASP A 85 0.49 -17.44 1.19
C ASP A 85 -0.83 -16.91 0.56
N GLN A 86 -1.65 -16.21 1.34
CA GLN A 86 -2.84 -15.54 0.83
C GLN A 86 -2.49 -14.45 -0.18
N LEU A 87 -1.47 -13.63 0.10
CA LEU A 87 -0.98 -12.61 -0.83
C LEU A 87 -0.50 -13.23 -2.13
N ALA A 88 0.32 -14.30 -2.07
CA ALA A 88 0.77 -15.01 -3.26
C ALA A 88 -0.39 -15.60 -4.08
N THR A 89 -1.47 -16.01 -3.42
CA THR A 89 -2.69 -16.48 -4.09
C THR A 89 -3.44 -15.35 -4.78
N LEU A 90 -3.60 -14.20 -4.12
CA LEU A 90 -4.26 -13.03 -4.69
C LEU A 90 -3.46 -12.41 -5.84
N GLU A 91 -2.13 -12.39 -5.74
CA GLU A 91 -1.26 -11.90 -6.82
C GLU A 91 -1.42 -12.74 -8.09
N ARG A 92 -1.48 -14.07 -7.96
CA ARG A 92 -1.78 -14.97 -9.08
C ARG A 92 -3.15 -14.68 -9.69
N ALA A 93 -4.19 -14.59 -8.86
CA ALA A 93 -5.53 -14.27 -9.34
C ALA A 93 -5.60 -12.89 -10.04
N CYS A 94 -4.89 -11.89 -9.52
CA CYS A 94 -4.78 -10.57 -10.17
C CYS A 94 -4.12 -10.67 -11.54
N MET A 95 -3.06 -11.48 -11.68
CA MET A 95 -2.41 -11.70 -12.96
C MET A 95 -3.36 -12.39 -13.94
N ASP A 96 -4.07 -13.43 -13.52
CA ASP A 96 -5.03 -14.15 -14.37
C ASP A 96 -6.14 -13.22 -14.87
N LEU A 97 -6.78 -12.46 -13.97
CA LEU A 97 -7.83 -11.50 -14.34
C LEU A 97 -7.32 -10.41 -15.30
N LYS A 98 -6.06 -9.96 -15.12
CA LYS A 98 -5.45 -9.00 -16.04
C LYS A 98 -5.28 -9.59 -17.43
N THR A 99 -4.83 -10.85 -17.53
CA THR A 99 -4.71 -11.52 -18.83
C THR A 99 -6.07 -11.71 -19.51
N GLU A 100 -7.10 -12.11 -18.76
CA GLU A 100 -8.47 -12.26 -19.29
C GLU A 100 -9.03 -10.93 -19.79
N ARG A 101 -8.83 -9.85 -19.01
CA ARG A 101 -9.21 -8.49 -19.41
C ARG A 101 -8.52 -8.10 -20.71
N ASP A 102 -7.22 -8.31 -20.82
CA ASP A 102 -6.46 -7.93 -22.00
C ASP A 102 -6.91 -8.72 -23.24
N LEU A 103 -7.19 -10.03 -23.08
CA LEU A 103 -7.79 -10.87 -24.13
C LEU A 103 -9.20 -10.40 -24.53
N TRP A 104 -10.01 -9.98 -23.57
CA TRP A 104 -11.34 -9.43 -23.84
C TRP A 104 -11.23 -8.10 -24.58
N MET A 105 -10.34 -7.20 -24.15
CA MET A 105 -10.11 -5.91 -24.79
C MET A 105 -9.64 -6.07 -26.23
N ASP A 106 -8.71 -6.99 -26.50
CA ASP A 106 -8.26 -7.30 -27.86
C ASP A 106 -9.43 -7.79 -28.75
N ARG A 107 -10.24 -8.74 -28.24
CA ARG A 107 -11.44 -9.21 -28.94
C ARG A 107 -12.44 -8.08 -29.19
N TYR A 108 -12.65 -7.21 -28.21
CA TYR A 108 -13.55 -6.06 -28.30
C TYR A 108 -13.10 -5.08 -29.39
N TYR A 109 -11.81 -4.70 -29.39
CA TYR A 109 -11.27 -3.78 -30.40
C TYR A 109 -11.27 -4.40 -31.80
N LYS A 110 -10.96 -5.69 -31.94
CA LYS A 110 -11.09 -6.40 -33.24
C LYS A 110 -12.53 -6.40 -33.74
N ALA A 111 -13.51 -6.64 -32.86
CA ALA A 111 -14.92 -6.60 -33.22
C ALA A 111 -15.36 -5.19 -33.64
N LEU A 112 -14.91 -4.14 -32.92
CA LEU A 112 -15.16 -2.75 -33.28
C LEU A 112 -14.55 -2.39 -34.63
N ALA A 113 -13.30 -2.75 -34.89
CA ALA A 113 -12.63 -2.52 -36.16
C ALA A 113 -13.36 -3.21 -37.31
N THR A 114 -13.80 -4.46 -37.10
CA THR A 114 -14.60 -5.21 -38.09
C THR A 114 -15.93 -4.51 -38.36
N ARG A 115 -16.63 -4.04 -37.32
CA ARG A 115 -17.89 -3.29 -37.49
C ARG A 115 -17.70 -1.93 -38.16
N ALA A 116 -16.60 -1.23 -37.87
CA ALA A 116 -16.25 0.03 -38.52
C ALA A 116 -15.96 -0.18 -40.01
N SER A 117 -15.21 -1.23 -40.36
CA SER A 117 -14.96 -1.62 -41.76
C SER A 117 -16.24 -2.07 -42.48
N ARG A 118 -17.19 -2.69 -41.75
CA ARG A 118 -18.51 -3.07 -42.27
C ARG A 118 -19.53 -1.93 -42.25
N ARG A 119 -19.19 -0.70 -41.84
CA ARG A 119 -20.07 0.45 -42.07
C ARG A 119 -20.18 0.60 -43.58
N SER A 120 -21.32 0.18 -44.11
CA SER A 120 -21.61 0.21 -45.53
C SER A 120 -21.41 1.62 -46.04
N VAL A 121 -20.44 1.78 -46.92
CA VAL A 121 -20.33 2.92 -47.82
C VAL A 121 -21.72 3.16 -48.42
N ILE A 122 -22.27 4.38 -48.28
CA ILE A 122 -23.60 4.71 -48.81
C ILE A 122 -23.62 4.29 -50.29
N PRO A 123 -24.51 3.37 -50.72
CA PRO A 123 -24.52 2.90 -52.10
C PRO A 123 -24.56 4.08 -53.07
N PRO A 124 -23.77 4.09 -54.17
CA PRO A 124 -23.58 5.26 -55.00
C PRO A 124 -24.89 5.81 -55.58
N GLY A 125 -25.86 4.92 -55.84
CA GLY A 125 -27.21 5.31 -56.25
C GLY A 125 -28.01 6.04 -55.17
N ILE A 126 -27.90 5.65 -53.90
CA ILE A 126 -28.57 6.31 -52.77
C ILE A 126 -27.87 7.64 -52.46
N LEU A 127 -26.53 7.67 -52.47
CA LEU A 127 -25.76 8.89 -52.25
C LEU A 127 -26.13 9.98 -53.27
N ARG A 128 -26.27 9.61 -54.55
CA ARG A 128 -26.69 10.53 -55.61
C ARG A 128 -28.10 11.08 -55.38
N ARG A 129 -29.04 10.25 -54.90
CA ARG A 129 -30.41 10.70 -54.55
C ARG A 129 -30.38 11.67 -53.37
N LEU A 130 -29.60 11.39 -52.33
CA LEU A 130 -29.45 12.27 -51.16
C LEU A 130 -28.86 13.62 -51.54
N LEU A 131 -27.79 13.64 -52.36
CA LEU A 131 -27.21 14.88 -52.88
C LEU A 131 -28.21 15.73 -53.66
N TRP A 132 -29.06 15.08 -54.47
CA TRP A 132 -30.09 15.79 -55.23
C TRP A 132 -31.23 16.34 -54.34
N LEU A 133 -31.55 15.66 -53.24
CA LEU A 133 -32.55 16.12 -52.27
C LEU A 133 -32.05 17.29 -51.42
N CYS A 134 -30.75 17.30 -51.06
CA CYS A 134 -30.14 18.32 -50.22
C CYS A 134 -29.54 19.50 -50.99
N HIS A 135 -29.70 19.57 -52.31
CA HIS A 135 -29.02 20.57 -53.14
C HIS A 135 -29.33 22.02 -52.71
N PRO A 136 -28.33 22.91 -52.55
CA PRO A 136 -28.51 24.29 -52.09
C PRO A 136 -29.54 25.08 -52.90
N ASP A 137 -29.50 24.98 -54.23
CA ASP A 137 -30.44 25.65 -55.14
C ASP A 137 -31.92 25.32 -54.86
N ARG A 138 -32.22 24.15 -54.30
CA ARG A 138 -33.60 23.75 -54.00
C ARG A 138 -34.11 24.28 -52.67
N HIS A 139 -33.19 24.69 -51.81
CA HIS A 139 -33.47 25.17 -50.45
C HIS A 139 -32.99 26.61 -50.25
N GLY A 140 -32.82 27.38 -51.34
CA GLY A 140 -32.43 28.79 -51.30
C GLY A 140 -31.12 29.03 -50.54
N ASP A 141 -30.12 28.19 -50.77
CA ASP A 141 -28.80 28.26 -50.12
C ASP A 141 -28.83 28.21 -48.59
N SER A 142 -29.85 27.55 -48.02
CA SER A 142 -29.91 27.34 -46.56
C SER A 142 -28.63 26.69 -46.02
N GLU A 143 -28.17 27.15 -44.87
CA GLU A 143 -26.96 26.65 -44.20
C GLU A 143 -27.01 25.13 -43.96
N ALA A 144 -28.20 24.61 -43.65
CA ALA A 144 -28.43 23.18 -43.47
C ALA A 144 -28.20 22.38 -44.77
N ALA A 145 -28.69 22.86 -45.91
CA ALA A 145 -28.51 22.23 -47.21
C ALA A 145 -27.04 22.25 -47.66
N ASN A 146 -26.35 23.37 -47.44
CA ASN A 146 -24.92 23.53 -47.70
C ASN A 146 -24.08 22.56 -46.86
N THR A 147 -24.35 22.50 -45.55
CA THR A 147 -23.63 21.62 -44.61
C THR A 147 -23.86 20.15 -44.95
N ALA A 148 -25.11 19.76 -45.21
CA ALA A 148 -25.46 18.39 -45.57
C ALA A 148 -24.83 17.97 -46.91
N THR A 149 -24.86 18.84 -47.92
CA THR A 149 -24.27 18.57 -49.24
C THR A 149 -22.76 18.45 -49.16
N ALA A 150 -22.08 19.35 -48.45
CA ALA A 150 -20.64 19.28 -48.21
C ALA A 150 -20.22 17.98 -47.51
N TRP A 151 -20.98 17.56 -46.49
CA TRP A 151 -20.75 16.30 -45.79
C TRP A 151 -20.97 15.10 -46.72
N LEU A 152 -22.06 15.05 -47.49
CA LEU A 152 -22.35 13.96 -48.44
C LEU A 152 -21.29 13.85 -49.55
N LEU A 153 -20.78 14.99 -50.05
CA LEU A 153 -19.67 15.01 -50.99
C LEU A 153 -18.37 14.47 -50.37
N SER A 154 -18.12 14.69 -49.07
CA SER A 154 -16.98 14.11 -48.36
C SER A 154 -17.07 12.59 -48.25
N GLN A 155 -18.28 12.02 -48.17
CA GLN A 155 -18.51 10.58 -48.19
C GLN A 155 -18.22 9.97 -49.56
N ARG A 156 -18.42 10.73 -50.65
CA ARG A 156 -18.08 10.30 -52.02
C ARG A 156 -16.57 10.11 -52.22
N ARG A 157 -15.74 10.88 -51.50
CA ARG A 157 -14.26 10.78 -51.56
C ARG A 157 -13.69 9.59 -50.77
N LYS A 158 -14.50 8.98 -49.90
CA LYS A 158 -14.13 7.85 -49.03
C LYS A 158 -14.55 6.50 -49.62
N GLN A 159 -15.18 6.49 -50.80
CA GLN A 159 -15.48 5.29 -51.60
C GLN A 159 -14.30 5.00 -52.53
#